data_AF-A0A0A1X8X8-F1
#
_entry.id   AF-A0A0A1X8X8-F1
#
_cell.length_a   1.000
_cell.length_b   1.000
_cell.length_c   1.000
_cell.angle_alpha   90.00
_cell.angle_beta   90.00
_cell.angle_gamma   90.00
#
_symmetry.space_group_name_H-M   'P 1'
#
loop_
_entity.id
_entity.type
_entity.pdbx_description
1 polymer ?
#
loop_
_entity_poly.entity_id
_entity_poly.type
_entity_poly.pdbx_seq_one_letter_code
_entity_poly.pdbx_strand_id
1 'polypeptide(L)'
;SHIQSLPGCELLAFMASMWIREPAARTKLNIRFTEPRVGVNAGDGVEKTLLALYKEAGKNSPCVLQYDKTEDKWQEYASINNFNTKCSAVLKDDNILFLGGTDQHGNVSNTVLSWNIRNKTWKEMPAMNQARRLHSVVELDGKIYAIGGRGNDDTLLHSVERYTTS
;
A
#
# COMPACT_ATOMS: atom_id res chain seq x y z
N SER A 1 0.95 26.02 0.66
CA SER A 1 0.41 24.68 0.38
C SER A 1 -1.06 24.80 0.03
N HIS A 2 -1.41 24.74 -1.25
CA HIS A 2 -2.80 24.75 -1.70
C HIS A 2 -3.30 23.31 -1.85
N ILE A 3 -3.55 22.67 -0.70
CA ILE A 3 -4.42 21.50 -0.68
C ILE A 3 -5.83 22.10 -0.69
N GLN A 4 -6.52 22.02 -1.84
CA GLN A 4 -7.96 22.30 -1.85
C GLN A 4 -8.63 21.19 -1.04
N SER A 5 -9.28 21.62 0.03
CA SER A 5 -10.16 20.81 0.86
C SER A 5 -11.21 20.12 -0.01
N LEU A 6 -11.14 18.79 -0.10
CA LEU A 6 -12.21 17.96 -0.66
C LEU A 6 -13.38 17.99 0.34
N PRO A 7 -14.59 18.43 -0.05
CA PRO A 7 -15.75 18.49 0.83
C PRO A 7 -15.96 17.16 1.56
N GLY A 8 -15.77 17.16 2.88
CA GLY A 8 -15.98 16.00 3.77
C GLY A 8 -14.70 15.34 4.31
N CYS A 9 -13.51 15.67 3.79
CA CYS A 9 -12.23 15.09 4.23
C CYS A 9 -11.33 16.07 5.00
N GLU A 10 -11.74 17.34 5.11
CA GLU A 10 -10.96 18.42 5.72
C GLU A 10 -10.64 18.16 7.17
N LEU A 11 -11.64 17.67 7.91
CA LEU A 11 -11.49 17.35 9.32
C LEU A 11 -10.45 16.23 9.50
N LEU A 12 -10.47 15.20 8.65
CA LEU A 12 -9.50 14.10 8.69
C LEU A 12 -8.08 14.59 8.38
N ALA A 13 -7.92 15.42 7.34
CA ALA A 13 -6.62 15.98 6.97
C ALA A 13 -6.07 16.91 8.07
N PHE A 14 -6.93 17.74 8.65
CA PHE A 14 -6.58 18.61 9.77
C PHE A 14 -6.17 17.81 11.02
N MET A 15 -6.95 16.80 11.40
CA MET A 15 -6.66 15.94 12.55
C MET A 15 -5.36 15.13 12.35
N ALA A 16 -5.11 14.61 11.14
CA ALA A 16 -3.85 13.95 10.81
C ALA A 16 -2.65 14.92 10.93
N SER A 17 -2.81 16.16 10.47
CA SER A 17 -1.77 17.19 10.60
C SER A 17 -1.47 17.53 12.06
N MET A 18 -2.51 17.71 12.88
CA MET A 18 -2.36 17.96 14.32
C MET A 18 -1.68 16.80 15.04
N TRP A 19 -2.08 15.56 14.76
CA TRP A 19 -1.49 14.36 15.38
C TRP A 19 0.03 14.25 15.15
N ILE A 20 0.48 14.61 13.94
CA ILE A 20 1.90 14.60 13.55
C ILE A 20 2.65 15.74 14.22
N ARG A 21 2.09 16.95 14.20
CA ARG A 21 2.77 18.19 14.62
C ARG A 21 2.76 18.41 16.13
N GLU A 22 1.76 17.91 16.84
CA GLU A 22 1.53 18.21 18.26
C GLU A 22 1.38 16.93 19.09
N PRO A 23 2.48 16.39 19.66
CA PRO A 23 2.42 15.17 20.48
C PRO A 23 1.43 15.25 21.66
N ALA A 24 1.25 16.44 22.24
CA ALA A 24 0.31 16.67 23.34
C ALA A 24 -1.17 16.65 22.91
N ALA A 25 -1.46 16.81 21.61
CA ALA A 25 -2.82 16.72 21.08
C ALA A 25 -3.26 15.26 20.88
N ARG A 26 -2.33 14.30 20.83
CA ARG A 26 -2.62 12.88 20.55
C ARG A 26 -3.61 12.26 21.54
N THR A 27 -3.45 12.53 22.83
CA THR A 27 -4.35 12.01 23.87
C THR A 27 -5.73 12.66 23.87
N LYS A 28 -5.89 13.79 23.18
CA LYS A 28 -7.15 14.55 23.07
C LYS A 28 -7.91 14.26 21.78
N LEU A 29 -7.21 13.76 20.76
CA LEU A 29 -7.79 13.31 19.50
C LEU A 29 -8.34 11.88 19.68
N ASN A 30 -9.53 11.77 20.27
CA ASN A 30 -10.26 10.51 20.40
C ASN A 30 -11.18 10.29 19.18
N ILE A 31 -10.62 9.70 18.12
CA ILE A 31 -11.34 9.40 16.87
C ILE A 31 -11.07 7.94 16.50
N ARG A 32 -11.98 7.32 15.75
CA ARG A 32 -11.86 5.92 15.30
C ARG A 32 -10.51 5.57 14.64
N PHE A 33 -9.79 6.57 14.12
CA PHE A 33 -8.50 6.41 13.44
C PHE A 33 -7.26 6.51 14.36
N THR A 34 -7.43 6.92 15.62
CA THR A 34 -6.35 7.03 16.63
C THR A 34 -6.40 5.91 17.67
N GLU A 35 -7.51 5.17 17.72
CA GLU A 35 -7.58 3.89 18.40
C GLU A 35 -6.67 2.88 17.68
N PRO A 36 -6.04 1.94 18.42
CA PRO A 36 -5.45 0.77 17.81
C PRO A 36 -6.48 0.15 16.88
N ARG A 37 -6.14 -0.11 15.61
CA ARG A 37 -7.04 -0.82 14.71
C ARG A 37 -7.34 -2.16 15.36
N VAL A 38 -8.54 -2.30 15.94
CA VAL A 38 -9.03 -3.58 16.42
C VAL A 38 -9.05 -4.45 15.17
N GLY A 39 -8.09 -5.37 15.08
CA GLY A 39 -8.04 -6.28 13.94
C GLY A 39 -9.40 -6.95 13.80
N VAL A 40 -9.84 -7.14 12.57
CA VAL A 40 -11.01 -7.97 12.25
C VAL A 40 -10.94 -9.21 13.14
N ASN A 41 -11.87 -9.30 14.09
CA ASN A 41 -11.96 -10.29 15.16
C ASN A 41 -10.68 -10.55 15.97
N ALA A 42 -10.50 -9.82 17.08
CA ALA A 42 -9.63 -10.26 18.18
C ALA A 42 -10.20 -11.45 18.99
N GLY A 43 -11.27 -12.09 18.51
CA GLY A 43 -11.99 -13.18 19.18
C GLY A 43 -11.73 -14.58 18.63
N ASP A 44 -11.10 -14.70 17.45
CA ASP A 44 -10.76 -16.00 16.88
C ASP A 44 -9.25 -16.19 17.01
N GLY A 45 -8.78 -17.33 17.52
CA GLY A 45 -7.36 -17.67 17.69
C GLY A 45 -6.56 -17.79 16.38
N VAL A 46 -6.84 -16.93 15.40
CA VAL A 46 -6.15 -16.83 14.12
C VAL A 46 -4.79 -16.19 14.37
N GLU A 47 -3.77 -17.00 14.20
CA GLU A 47 -2.40 -16.52 14.26
C GLU A 47 -2.16 -15.46 13.17
N LYS A 48 -1.72 -14.26 13.59
CA LYS A 48 -1.32 -13.21 12.65
C LYS A 48 0.11 -13.48 12.18
N THR A 49 0.31 -13.46 10.87
CA THR A 49 1.62 -13.52 10.23
C THR A 49 2.05 -12.12 9.80
N LEU A 50 3.31 -11.75 10.07
CA LEU A 50 3.90 -10.53 9.52
C LEU A 50 4.64 -10.86 8.23
N LEU A 51 4.34 -10.11 7.17
CA LEU A 51 5.03 -10.18 5.89
C LEU A 51 5.67 -8.83 5.58
N ALA A 52 6.86 -8.85 4.97
CA ALA A 52 7.55 -7.66 4.51
C ALA A 52 7.98 -7.84 3.04
N LEU A 53 7.76 -6.81 2.24
CA LEU A 53 8.36 -6.72 0.90
C LEU A 53 9.77 -6.17 1.05
N TYR A 54 10.76 -6.93 0.59
CA TYR A 54 12.16 -6.61 0.78
C TYR A 54 12.91 -6.70 -0.56
N LYS A 55 13.85 -5.76 -0.76
CA LYS A 55 14.81 -5.82 -1.85
C LYS A 55 16.18 -5.53 -1.30
N GLU A 56 17.03 -6.55 -1.27
CA GLU A 56 18.42 -6.42 -0.84
C GLU A 56 19.25 -5.67 -1.88
N ALA A 57 20.16 -4.81 -1.42
CA ALA A 57 21.15 -4.20 -2.30
C ALA A 57 22.10 -5.29 -2.82
N GLY A 58 22.09 -5.54 -4.13
CA GLY A 58 22.95 -6.54 -4.78
C GLY A 58 22.29 -7.87 -5.11
N LYS A 59 21.07 -8.16 -4.61
CA LYS A 59 20.25 -9.26 -5.16
C LYS A 59 19.44 -8.79 -6.35
N ASN A 60 19.35 -9.65 -7.37
CA ASN A 60 18.60 -9.36 -8.60
C ASN A 60 17.07 -9.30 -8.38
N SER A 61 16.55 -10.06 -7.41
CA SER A 61 15.10 -10.20 -7.22
C SER A 61 14.66 -9.78 -5.82
N PRO A 62 13.60 -8.97 -5.70
CA PRO A 62 12.95 -8.72 -4.42
C PRO A 62 12.29 -10.01 -3.90
N CYS A 63 12.05 -10.06 -2.59
CA CYS A 63 11.41 -11.17 -1.93
C CYS A 63 10.36 -10.69 -0.91
N VAL A 64 9.47 -11.61 -0.57
CA VAL A 64 8.60 -11.50 0.59
C VAL A 64 9.31 -12.19 1.74
N LEU A 65 9.51 -11.48 2.84
CA LEU A 65 9.96 -12.06 4.10
C LEU A 65 8.76 -12.36 4.98
N GLN A 66 8.82 -13.46 5.71
CA GLN A 66 7.90 -13.81 6.79
C GLN A 66 8.65 -13.76 8.11
N TYR A 67 8.03 -13.21 9.14
CA TYR A 67 8.61 -13.22 10.47
C TYR A 67 8.24 -14.51 11.20
N ASP A 68 9.27 -15.27 11.57
CA ASP A 68 9.18 -16.43 12.45
C ASP A 68 9.25 -15.97 13.89
N LYS A 69 8.13 -16.12 14.62
CA LYS A 69 8.04 -15.75 16.04
C LYS A 69 8.79 -16.70 16.95
N THR A 70 8.97 -17.95 16.55
CA THR A 70 9.65 -18.97 17.35
C THR A 70 11.15 -18.71 17.37
N GLU A 71 11.70 -18.28 16.24
CA GLU A 71 13.12 -17.96 16.09
C GLU A 71 13.45 -16.47 16.28
N ASP A 72 12.43 -15.61 16.39
CA ASP A 72 12.55 -14.14 16.42
C ASP A 72 13.35 -13.59 15.23
N LYS A 73 13.05 -14.09 14.02
CA LYS A 73 13.81 -13.78 12.80
C LYS A 73 12.93 -13.61 11.59
N TRP A 74 13.37 -12.77 10.65
CA TRP A 74 12.82 -12.73 9.31
C TRP A 74 13.44 -13.82 8.45
N GLN A 75 12.60 -14.58 7.76
CA GLN A 75 12.99 -15.63 6.82
C GLN A 75 12.38 -15.35 5.45
N GLU A 76 13.04 -15.81 4.38
CA GLU A 76 12.49 -15.66 3.03
C GLU A 76 11.26 -16.56 2.84
N TYR A 77 10.12 -15.96 2.52
CA TYR A 77 8.86 -16.66 2.28
C TYR A 77 8.66 -17.01 0.80
N ALA A 78 9.00 -16.07 -0.07
CA ALA A 78 8.94 -16.23 -1.52
C ALA A 78 9.82 -15.21 -2.22
N SER A 79 10.56 -15.64 -3.23
CA SER A 79 11.11 -14.73 -4.24
C SER A 79 9.98 -14.26 -5.16
N ILE A 80 9.90 -12.94 -5.40
CA ILE A 80 8.88 -12.33 -6.25
C ILE A 80 9.55 -11.52 -7.36
N ASN A 81 9.31 -11.90 -8.60
CA ASN A 81 9.70 -11.16 -9.79
C ASN A 81 8.44 -10.81 -10.58
N ASN A 82 8.55 -9.95 -11.60
CA ASN A 82 7.46 -9.54 -12.50
C ASN A 82 6.57 -8.38 -12.04
N PHE A 83 7.07 -7.44 -11.24
CA PHE A 83 6.37 -6.17 -11.01
C PHE A 83 7.24 -4.97 -11.35
N ASN A 84 6.58 -3.86 -11.65
CA ASN A 84 7.21 -2.61 -12.05
C ASN A 84 8.03 -2.00 -10.91
N THR A 85 9.15 -1.35 -11.24
CA THR A 85 9.90 -0.59 -10.22
C THR A 85 9.12 0.65 -9.80
N LYS A 86 9.32 1.17 -8.57
CA LYS A 86 8.60 2.37 -8.07
C LYS A 86 7.07 2.24 -8.08
N CYS A 87 6.54 1.01 -8.14
CA CYS A 87 5.15 0.71 -7.88
C CYS A 87 4.86 0.85 -6.39
N SER A 88 3.58 0.80 -6.05
CA SER A 88 3.13 0.78 -4.66
C SER A 88 2.31 -0.47 -4.42
N ALA A 89 2.39 -1.02 -3.21
CA ALA A 89 1.79 -2.30 -2.88
C ALA A 89 0.80 -2.20 -1.72
N VAL A 90 -0.25 -3.02 -1.78
CA VAL A 90 -1.25 -3.13 -0.71
C VAL A 90 -1.70 -4.59 -0.58
N LEU A 91 -1.85 -5.05 0.67
CA LEU A 91 -2.45 -6.36 0.94
C LEU A 91 -3.97 -6.21 0.95
N LYS A 92 -4.65 -7.03 0.16
CA LYS A 92 -6.11 -7.17 0.19
C LYS A 92 -6.49 -8.63 0.10
N ASP A 93 -7.25 -9.08 1.08
CA ASP A 93 -7.53 -10.50 1.30
C ASP A 93 -6.21 -11.29 1.36
N ASP A 94 -6.00 -12.19 0.40
CA ASP A 94 -4.79 -13.02 0.28
C ASP A 94 -3.88 -12.61 -0.87
N ASN A 95 -4.06 -11.38 -1.37
CA ASN A 95 -3.35 -10.90 -2.53
C ASN A 95 -2.58 -9.62 -2.19
N ILE A 96 -1.29 -9.63 -2.51
CA ILE A 96 -0.50 -8.40 -2.56
C ILE A 96 -0.72 -7.82 -3.95
N LEU A 97 -1.34 -6.65 -4.00
CA LEU A 97 -1.57 -5.92 -5.23
C LEU A 97 -0.43 -4.93 -5.44
N PHE A 98 0.18 -4.96 -6.62
CA PHE A 98 1.21 -4.05 -7.07
C PHE A 98 0.61 -3.14 -8.14
N LEU A 99 0.54 -1.84 -7.84
CA LEU A 99 -0.11 -0.86 -8.70
C LEU A 99 0.92 0.07 -9.33
N GLY A 100 0.78 0.30 -10.63
CA GLY A 100 1.55 1.27 -11.41
C GLY A 100 3.05 1.00 -11.41
N GLY A 101 3.85 2.05 -11.33
CA GLY A 101 5.31 2.00 -11.34
C GLY A 101 5.91 2.33 -12.71
N THR A 102 7.14 1.87 -12.92
CA THR A 102 7.92 2.00 -14.14
C THR A 102 8.23 0.62 -14.69
N ASP A 103 7.81 0.36 -15.93
CA ASP A 103 8.04 -0.89 -16.63
C ASP A 103 9.53 -1.06 -17.01
N GLN A 104 9.85 -2.21 -17.62
CA GLN A 104 11.22 -2.52 -18.07
C GLN A 104 11.74 -1.58 -19.18
N HIS A 105 10.84 -0.86 -19.87
CA HIS A 105 11.17 0.08 -20.94
C HIS A 105 11.31 1.52 -20.43
N GLY A 106 11.07 1.76 -19.13
CA GLY A 106 11.12 3.08 -18.52
C GLY A 106 9.81 3.86 -18.58
N ASN A 107 8.73 3.27 -19.10
CA ASN A 107 7.43 3.94 -19.19
C ASN A 107 6.70 3.90 -17.85
N VAL A 108 5.97 4.97 -17.54
CA VAL A 108 5.09 4.98 -16.38
C VAL A 108 3.87 4.14 -16.70
N SER A 109 3.54 3.23 -15.79
CA SER A 109 2.51 2.22 -16.01
C SER A 109 1.26 2.48 -15.16
N ASN A 110 0.12 2.04 -15.68
CA ASN A 110 -1.15 1.94 -14.96
C ASN A 110 -1.52 0.48 -14.63
N THR A 111 -0.64 -0.48 -14.92
CA THR A 111 -0.95 -1.91 -14.70
C THR A 111 -1.13 -2.22 -13.22
N VAL A 112 -1.98 -3.20 -12.95
CA VAL A 112 -2.19 -3.75 -11.62
C VAL A 112 -1.93 -5.24 -11.67
N LEU A 113 -1.00 -5.70 -10.83
CA LEU A 113 -0.67 -7.11 -10.70
C LEU A 113 -1.05 -7.59 -9.31
N SER A 114 -1.62 -8.78 -9.24
CA SER A 114 -1.96 -9.47 -8.01
C SER A 114 -1.01 -10.64 -7.82
N TRP A 115 -0.38 -10.72 -6.65
CA TRP A 115 0.35 -11.91 -6.23
C TRP A 115 -0.35 -12.56 -5.04
N ASN A 116 -0.82 -13.79 -5.23
CA ASN A 116 -1.53 -14.52 -4.19
C ASN A 116 -0.54 -15.18 -3.22
N ILE A 117 -0.66 -14.89 -1.94
CA ILE A 117 0.30 -15.33 -0.92
C ILE A 117 0.20 -16.84 -0.64
N ARG A 118 -0.98 -17.44 -0.78
CA ARG A 118 -1.21 -18.87 -0.46
C ARG A 118 -0.63 -19.79 -1.53
N ASN A 119 -0.96 -19.52 -2.80
CA ASN A 119 -0.57 -20.38 -3.91
C ASN A 119 0.64 -19.84 -4.70
N LYS A 120 1.16 -18.66 -4.32
CA LYS A 120 2.35 -18.03 -4.91
C LYS A 120 2.23 -17.73 -6.41
N THR A 121 1.02 -17.45 -6.89
CA THR A 121 0.75 -17.17 -8.31
C THR A 121 0.54 -15.69 -8.59
N TRP A 122 0.93 -15.29 -9.79
CA TRP A 122 0.67 -13.96 -10.34
C TRP A 122 -0.61 -13.96 -11.17
N LYS A 123 -1.33 -12.85 -11.13
CA LYS A 123 -2.49 -12.58 -11.96
C LYS A 123 -2.50 -11.12 -12.37
N GLU A 124 -2.75 -10.85 -13.65
CA GLU A 124 -3.03 -9.51 -14.12
C GLU A 124 -4.47 -9.10 -13.75
N MET A 125 -4.61 -7.88 -13.25
CA MET A 125 -5.87 -7.30 -12.82
C MET A 125 -6.23 -6.14 -13.76
N PRO A 126 -7.49 -5.67 -13.79
CA PRO A 126 -7.86 -4.47 -14.53
C PRO A 126 -6.92 -3.31 -14.20
N ALA A 127 -6.46 -2.59 -15.23
CA ALA A 127 -5.54 -1.47 -15.05
C ALA A 127 -6.21 -0.28 -14.36
N MET A 128 -5.41 0.59 -13.74
CA MET A 128 -5.84 1.92 -13.29
C MET A 128 -6.19 2.81 -14.49
N ASN A 129 -7.00 3.84 -14.25
CA ASN A 129 -7.33 4.84 -15.26
C ASN A 129 -6.12 5.73 -15.59
N GLN A 130 -5.28 6.03 -14.59
CA GLN A 130 -4.10 6.88 -14.76
C GLN A 130 -2.80 6.17 -14.39
N ALA A 131 -1.85 6.17 -15.32
CA ALA A 131 -0.50 5.68 -15.09
C ALA A 131 0.21 6.54 -14.03
N ARG A 132 0.85 5.88 -13.06
CA ARG A 132 1.50 6.56 -11.93
C ARG A 132 2.65 5.74 -11.35
N ARG A 133 3.74 6.41 -10.96
CA ARG A 133 4.87 5.87 -10.18
C ARG A 133 5.14 6.72 -8.95
N LEU A 134 5.88 6.20 -7.98
CA LEU A 134 6.24 6.94 -6.75
C LEU A 134 5.01 7.53 -6.02
N HIS A 135 3.89 6.80 -6.05
CA HIS A 135 2.63 7.22 -5.45
C HIS A 135 2.40 6.48 -4.13
N SER A 136 1.33 6.81 -3.40
CA SER A 136 0.91 6.03 -2.23
C SER A 136 -0.32 5.19 -2.56
N VAL A 137 -0.41 3.99 -1.98
CA VAL A 137 -1.59 3.15 -2.08
C VAL A 137 -2.03 2.76 -0.68
N VAL A 138 -3.33 2.86 -0.41
CA VAL A 138 -3.94 2.45 0.85
C VAL A 138 -5.23 1.69 0.61
N GLU A 139 -5.54 0.75 1.49
CA GLU A 139 -6.86 0.13 1.59
C GLU A 139 -7.66 0.87 2.67
N LEU A 140 -8.91 1.19 2.35
CA LEU A 140 -9.88 1.80 3.24
C LEU A 140 -11.29 1.31 2.88
N ASP A 141 -11.97 0.71 3.86
CA ASP A 141 -13.35 0.21 3.77
C ASP A 141 -13.60 -0.68 2.55
N GLY A 142 -12.70 -1.64 2.31
CA GLY A 142 -12.74 -2.60 1.22
C GLY A 142 -12.35 -2.02 -0.14
N LYS A 143 -11.88 -0.77 -0.21
CA LYS A 143 -11.54 -0.08 -1.45
C LYS A 143 -10.09 0.36 -1.43
N ILE A 144 -9.45 0.34 -2.60
CA ILE A 144 -8.05 0.71 -2.73
C ILE A 144 -7.98 2.12 -3.30
N TYR A 145 -7.11 2.95 -2.74
CA TYR A 145 -6.93 4.33 -3.14
C TYR A 145 -5.48 4.56 -3.56
N ALA A 146 -5.28 4.96 -4.81
CA ALA A 146 -3.99 5.34 -5.34
C ALA A 146 -3.87 6.86 -5.38
N ILE A 147 -2.92 7.41 -4.63
CA ILE A 147 -2.86 8.83 -4.27
C ILE A 147 -1.59 9.44 -4.85
N GLY A 148 -1.76 10.43 -5.73
CA GLY A 148 -0.69 11.26 -6.27
C GLY A 148 0.39 10.48 -7.03
N GLY A 149 1.65 10.89 -6.83
CA GLY A 149 2.82 10.36 -7.52
C GLY A 149 3.18 11.13 -8.79
N ARG A 150 3.84 10.45 -9.73
CA ARG A 150 4.27 11.02 -11.01
C ARG A 150 3.69 10.23 -12.17
N GLY A 151 3.14 10.93 -13.15
CA GLY A 151 2.64 10.39 -14.41
C GLY A 151 3.73 10.35 -15.49
N ASN A 152 3.29 10.27 -16.75
CA ASN A 152 4.15 10.41 -17.92
C ASN A 152 4.89 11.75 -17.89
N ASP A 153 6.09 11.78 -18.50
CA ASP A 153 6.96 12.96 -18.56
C ASP A 153 7.27 13.59 -17.20
N ASP A 154 7.26 12.76 -16.14
CA ASP A 154 7.52 13.15 -14.75
C ASP A 154 6.50 14.15 -14.16
N THR A 155 5.34 14.30 -14.81
CA THR A 155 4.26 15.20 -14.36
C THR A 155 3.77 14.85 -12.95
N LEU A 156 3.66 15.85 -12.07
CA LEU A 156 3.14 15.65 -10.72
C LEU A 156 1.63 15.41 -10.76
N LEU A 157 1.19 14.32 -10.14
CA LEU A 157 -0.23 13.99 -10.05
C LEU A 157 -0.82 14.49 -8.74
N HIS A 158 -1.90 15.26 -8.84
CA HIS A 158 -2.75 15.66 -7.71
C HIS A 158 -4.01 14.78 -7.59
N SER A 159 -4.19 13.85 -8.51
CA SER A 159 -5.34 12.97 -8.57
C SER A 159 -5.28 11.89 -7.50
N VAL A 160 -6.47 11.49 -7.04
CA VAL A 160 -6.70 10.26 -6.28
C VAL A 160 -7.60 9.37 -7.12
N GLU A 161 -7.22 8.11 -7.26
CA GLU A 161 -8.02 7.11 -7.94
C GLU A 161 -8.50 6.06 -6.94
N ARG A 162 -9.77 5.67 -7.06
CA ARG A 162 -10.36 4.57 -6.29
C ARG A 162 -10.45 3.33 -7.17
N TYR A 163 -9.80 2.26 -6.75
CA TYR A 163 -9.72 0.99 -7.43
C TYR A 163 -10.55 -0.09 -6.70
N THR A 164 -11.38 -0.81 -7.45
CA THR A 164 -12.14 -1.96 -6.97
C THR A 164 -11.62 -3.24 -7.63
N THR A 165 -11.50 -4.30 -6.84
CA THR A 165 -11.02 -5.62 -7.28
C THR A 165 -12.14 -6.51 -7.84
N SER A 166 -13.37 -5.99 -7.89
CA SER A 166 -14.63 -6.63 -8.29
C SER A 166 -15.29 -5.83 -9.41
#